data_AF-A0A7S2NV86-F1
#
_entry.id   AF-A0A7S2NV86-F1
#
_cell.length_a   1.000
_cell.length_b   1.000
_cell.length_c   1.000
_cell.angle_alpha   90.00
_cell.angle_beta   90.00
_cell.angle_gamma   90.00
#
_symmetry.space_group_name_H-M   'P 1'
#
loop_
_entity.id
_entity.type
_entity.pdbx_description
1 polymer ?
#
loop_
_entity_poly.entity_id
_entity_poly.type
_entity_poly.pdbx_seq_one_letter_code
_entity_poly.pdbx_strand_id
1 'polypeptide(L)'
;MMQPKYDVRSFYKESGLARRVADSAVFENATLCVICANAIWMAVDTNHNTKDLLSESEVEFQVVEHAFCIFFTAEWLVRFVAFKSKVQCLREPWFMLDTALVFVTILENWVFLVLFALLPSVQVQVSRNLSVLMVFRLLRLCRIARMARVFRMLPELVILMKGLANGMRSVLLALVLLFMLVYVFAIGFTQALRGTTVGE
;
A
#
# COMPACT_ATOMS: atom_id res chain seq x y z
N MET A 1 6.96 -32.86 0.73
CA MET A 1 5.53 -32.47 0.76
C MET A 1 5.41 -31.15 0.02
N MET A 2 4.83 -31.12 -1.18
CA MET A 2 4.51 -29.87 -1.87
C MET A 2 3.36 -29.21 -1.12
N GLN A 3 3.60 -28.04 -0.51
CA GLN A 3 2.50 -27.26 0.04
C GLN A 3 1.56 -26.88 -1.13
N PRO A 4 0.23 -26.98 -0.95
CA PRO A 4 -0.70 -26.57 -1.99
C PRO A 4 -0.43 -25.10 -2.36
N LYS A 5 -0.34 -24.82 -3.66
CA LYS A 5 -0.17 -23.47 -4.18
C LYS A 5 -1.35 -22.63 -3.68
N TYR A 6 -1.06 -21.62 -2.86
CA TYR A 6 -2.08 -20.74 -2.29
C TYR A 6 -2.85 -20.05 -3.43
N ASP A 7 -4.15 -20.31 -3.51
CA ASP A 7 -5.04 -19.72 -4.52
C ASP A 7 -6.31 -19.19 -3.86
N VAL A 8 -6.53 -17.88 -3.98
CA VAL A 8 -7.70 -17.17 -3.44
C VAL A 8 -9.00 -17.66 -4.10
N ARG A 9 -8.93 -18.21 -5.32
CA ARG A 9 -10.08 -18.74 -6.06
C ARG A 9 -10.75 -19.94 -5.38
N SER A 10 -10.03 -20.62 -4.48
CA SER A 10 -10.57 -21.74 -3.68
C SER A 10 -11.73 -21.33 -2.75
N PHE A 11 -11.88 -20.04 -2.45
CA PHE A 11 -12.93 -19.51 -1.57
C PHE A 11 -14.15 -18.94 -2.33
N TYR A 12 -14.17 -19.03 -3.67
CA TYR A 12 -15.29 -18.55 -4.49
C TYR A 12 -16.47 -19.53 -4.52
N LYS A 13 -17.67 -19.02 -4.84
CA LYS A 13 -18.91 -19.79 -4.97
C LYS A 13 -18.79 -20.83 -6.07
N GLU A 14 -19.54 -21.93 -5.96
CA GLU A 14 -19.48 -23.01 -6.96
C GLU A 14 -20.07 -22.61 -8.33
N SER A 15 -20.97 -21.61 -8.38
CA SER A 15 -21.55 -21.10 -9.62
C SER A 15 -21.79 -19.57 -9.57
N GLY A 16 -21.79 -18.93 -10.75
CA GLY A 16 -22.17 -17.51 -10.91
C GLY A 16 -21.37 -16.74 -11.96
N LEU A 17 -21.98 -15.69 -12.54
CA LEU A 17 -21.33 -14.78 -13.50
C LEU A 17 -20.14 -14.05 -12.86
N ALA A 18 -20.29 -13.58 -11.61
CA ALA A 18 -19.22 -12.89 -10.88
C ALA A 18 -17.97 -13.77 -10.69
N ARG A 19 -18.15 -15.07 -10.45
CA ARG A 19 -17.02 -16.02 -10.41
C ARG A 19 -16.38 -16.17 -11.78
N ARG A 20 -17.16 -16.39 -12.85
CA ARG A 20 -16.62 -16.56 -14.21
C ARG A 20 -15.80 -15.34 -14.64
N VAL A 21 -16.23 -14.14 -14.28
CA VAL A 21 -15.49 -12.91 -14.52
C VAL A 21 -14.23 -12.85 -13.65
N ALA A 22 -14.34 -13.11 -12.35
CA ALA A 22 -13.22 -13.07 -11.41
C ALA A 22 -12.14 -14.13 -11.67
N ASP A 23 -12.50 -15.29 -12.21
CA ASP A 23 -11.58 -16.38 -12.58
C ASP A 23 -10.97 -16.19 -13.99
N SER A 24 -11.45 -15.21 -14.77
CA SER A 24 -10.98 -15.05 -16.15
C SER A 24 -9.57 -14.44 -16.21
N ALA A 25 -8.68 -15.07 -16.99
CA ALA A 25 -7.32 -14.57 -17.22
C ALA A 25 -7.32 -13.18 -17.89
N VAL A 26 -8.33 -12.89 -18.70
CA VAL A 26 -8.51 -11.56 -19.32
C VAL A 26 -8.75 -10.50 -18.25
N PHE A 27 -9.59 -10.78 -17.25
CA PHE A 27 -9.86 -9.85 -16.16
C PHE A 27 -8.63 -9.64 -15.26
N GLU A 28 -7.88 -10.70 -14.99
CA GLU A 28 -6.63 -10.64 -14.23
C GLU A 28 -5.57 -9.80 -14.95
N ASN A 29 -5.35 -10.05 -16.25
CA ASN A 29 -4.41 -9.28 -17.07
C ASN A 29 -4.87 -7.82 -17.25
N ALA A 30 -6.16 -7.58 -17.45
CA ALA A 30 -6.70 -6.22 -17.54
C ALA A 30 -6.49 -5.45 -16.22
N THR A 31 -6.74 -6.10 -15.08
CA THR A 31 -6.46 -5.53 -13.76
C THR A 31 -4.99 -5.17 -13.63
N LEU A 32 -4.08 -6.06 -14.04
CA LEU A 32 -2.65 -5.81 -14.01
C LEU A 32 -2.27 -4.59 -14.86
N CYS A 33 -2.75 -4.53 -16.11
CA CYS A 33 -2.52 -3.39 -16.99
C CYS A 33 -3.00 -2.07 -16.35
N VAL A 34 -4.16 -2.08 -15.69
CA VAL A 34 -4.70 -0.90 -15.01
C VAL A 34 -3.89 -0.52 -13.77
N ILE A 35 -3.38 -1.49 -13.02
CA ILE A 35 -2.45 -1.22 -11.90
C ILE A 35 -1.16 -0.58 -12.41
N CYS A 36 -0.56 -1.11 -13.48
CA CYS A 36 0.64 -0.55 -14.09
C CYS A 36 0.40 0.86 -14.64
N ALA A 37 -0.74 1.07 -15.33
CA ALA A 37 -1.12 2.39 -15.83
C ALA A 37 -1.33 3.37 -14.66
N ASN A 38 -1.95 2.94 -13.57
CA ASN A 38 -2.12 3.76 -12.37
C ASN A 38 -0.78 4.11 -11.72
N ALA A 39 0.18 3.18 -11.68
CA ALA A 39 1.53 3.43 -11.17
C ALA A 39 2.28 4.48 -11.98
N ILE A 40 2.24 4.36 -13.32
CA ILE A 40 2.83 5.34 -14.23
C ILE A 40 2.14 6.69 -14.06
N TRP A 41 0.81 6.69 -13.96
CA TRP A 41 0.05 7.92 -13.74
C TRP A 41 0.44 8.63 -12.46
N MET A 42 0.58 7.91 -11.34
CA MET A 42 1.03 8.52 -10.09
C MET A 42 2.45 9.09 -10.19
N ALA A 43 3.34 8.46 -10.97
CA ALA A 43 4.68 9.01 -11.21
C ALA A 43 4.61 10.31 -12.03
N VAL A 44 3.75 10.36 -13.05
CA VAL A 44 3.51 11.56 -13.86
C VAL A 44 2.90 12.69 -13.02
N ASP A 45 1.87 12.37 -12.23
CA ASP A 45 1.21 13.30 -11.30
C ASP A 45 2.21 13.87 -10.29
N THR A 46 3.05 13.03 -9.69
CA THR A 46 4.08 13.47 -8.74
C THR A 46 5.07 14.46 -9.37
N ASN A 47 5.38 14.31 -10.67
CA ASN A 47 6.37 15.15 -11.35
C ASN A 47 5.79 16.44 -11.95
N HIS A 48 4.52 16.44 -12.36
CA HIS A 48 3.89 17.57 -13.05
C HIS A 48 2.92 18.37 -12.17
N ASN A 49 2.46 17.83 -11.04
CA ASN A 49 1.46 18.45 -10.19
C ASN A 49 2.12 19.01 -8.92
N THR A 50 2.47 20.29 -8.93
CA THR A 50 3.08 20.98 -7.78
C THR A 50 2.05 21.38 -6.71
N LYS A 51 0.76 21.10 -6.92
CA LYS A 51 -0.32 21.54 -6.01
C LYS A 51 -0.70 20.47 -4.99
N ASP A 52 -0.98 20.92 -3.77
CA ASP A 52 -1.20 20.05 -2.61
C ASP A 52 -2.61 19.45 -2.52
N LEU A 53 -3.57 19.99 -3.27
CA LEU A 53 -4.98 19.56 -3.28
C LEU A 53 -5.39 19.07 -4.67
N LEU A 54 -5.94 17.86 -4.72
CA LEU A 54 -6.58 17.32 -5.93
C LEU A 54 -7.61 18.29 -6.53
N SER A 55 -8.35 18.99 -5.67
CA SER A 55 -9.38 19.96 -6.05
C SER A 55 -8.81 21.18 -6.80
N GLU A 56 -7.50 21.43 -6.74
CA GLU A 56 -6.82 22.53 -7.46
C GLU A 56 -5.98 22.07 -8.65
N SER A 57 -5.80 20.74 -8.79
CA SER A 57 -5.12 20.11 -9.92
C SER A 57 -5.98 20.21 -11.17
N GLU A 58 -5.34 20.18 -12.35
CA GLU A 58 -6.05 20.29 -13.62
C GLU A 58 -7.12 19.20 -13.75
N VAL A 59 -8.22 19.55 -14.42
CA VAL A 59 -9.41 18.68 -14.55
C VAL A 59 -9.05 17.30 -15.10
N GLU A 60 -8.01 17.23 -15.94
CA GLU A 60 -7.48 15.99 -16.50
C GLU A 60 -6.97 15.01 -15.42
N PHE A 61 -6.26 15.50 -14.40
CA PHE A 61 -5.76 14.67 -13.29
C PHE A 61 -6.89 14.12 -12.42
N GLN A 62 -7.91 14.93 -12.16
CA GLN A 62 -9.07 14.49 -11.39
C GLN A 62 -9.86 13.40 -12.14
N VAL A 63 -10.13 13.60 -13.44
CA VAL A 63 -10.91 12.65 -14.25
C VAL A 63 -10.23 11.28 -14.28
N VAL A 64 -8.91 11.24 -14.50
CA VAL A 64 -8.16 9.98 -14.58
C VAL A 64 -8.15 9.27 -13.23
N GLU A 65 -7.96 9.98 -12.12
CA GLU A 65 -8.01 9.38 -10.79
C GLU A 65 -9.40 8.83 -10.43
N HIS A 66 -10.48 9.53 -10.80
CA HIS A 66 -11.84 9.03 -10.62
C HIS A 66 -12.09 7.78 -11.47
N ALA A 67 -11.59 7.73 -12.71
CA ALA A 67 -11.70 6.56 -13.57
C ALA A 67 -11.00 5.34 -12.93
N PHE A 68 -9.77 5.51 -12.42
CA PHE A 68 -9.07 4.44 -11.70
C PHE A 68 -9.83 4.00 -10.43
N CYS A 69 -10.34 4.96 -9.65
CA CYS A 69 -11.15 4.66 -8.47
C CYS A 69 -12.36 3.80 -8.82
N ILE A 70 -13.14 4.19 -9.84
CA ILE A 70 -14.32 3.44 -10.28
C ILE A 70 -13.93 2.03 -10.72
N PHE A 71 -12.86 1.88 -11.50
CA PHE A 71 -12.39 0.58 -11.95
C PHE A 71 -12.03 -0.34 -10.79
N PHE A 72 -11.24 0.15 -9.82
CA PHE A 72 -10.84 -0.66 -8.67
C PHE A 72 -12.00 -0.97 -7.71
N THR A 73 -12.93 -0.04 -7.54
CA THR A 73 -14.16 -0.32 -6.78
C THR A 73 -15.00 -1.38 -7.47
N ALA A 74 -15.15 -1.33 -8.79
CA ALA A 74 -15.87 -2.34 -9.57
C ALA A 74 -15.18 -3.71 -9.51
N GLU A 75 -13.86 -3.74 -9.65
CA GLU A 75 -13.06 -4.97 -9.57
C GLU A 75 -13.17 -5.63 -8.18
N TRP A 76 -13.04 -4.84 -7.11
CA TRP A 76 -13.28 -5.29 -5.74
C TRP A 76 -14.71 -5.81 -5.54
N LEU A 77 -15.73 -5.11 -6.05
CA LEU A 77 -17.13 -5.54 -5.96
C LEU A 77 -17.36 -6.89 -6.65
N VAL A 78 -16.81 -7.08 -7.85
CA VAL A 78 -16.90 -8.35 -8.59
C VAL A 78 -16.31 -9.49 -7.75
N ARG A 79 -15.12 -9.29 -7.18
CA ARG A 79 -14.50 -10.29 -6.29
C ARG A 79 -15.30 -10.52 -5.03
N PHE A 80 -15.81 -9.47 -4.39
CA PHE A 80 -16.63 -9.56 -3.18
C PHE A 80 -17.90 -10.39 -3.40
N VAL A 81 -18.56 -10.25 -4.56
CA VAL A 81 -19.76 -11.04 -4.91
C VAL A 81 -19.41 -12.49 -5.23
N ALA A 82 -18.20 -12.75 -5.74
CA ALA A 82 -17.70 -14.08 -6.07
C ALA A 82 -17.43 -14.97 -4.83
N PHE A 83 -17.10 -14.40 -3.66
CA PHE A 83 -16.85 -15.17 -2.43
C PHE A 83 -18.08 -15.93 -1.91
N LYS A 84 -17.87 -17.19 -1.46
CA LYS A 84 -18.93 -18.06 -0.91
C LYS A 84 -19.38 -17.63 0.49
N SER A 85 -18.45 -17.26 1.37
CA SER A 85 -18.73 -16.77 2.73
C SER A 85 -18.07 -15.42 2.99
N LYS A 86 -18.84 -14.46 3.51
CA LYS A 86 -18.34 -13.11 3.85
C LYS A 86 -17.35 -13.12 5.02
N VAL A 87 -17.43 -14.11 5.90
CA VAL A 87 -16.48 -14.29 7.02
C VAL A 87 -15.12 -14.79 6.51
N GLN A 88 -15.11 -15.64 5.48
CA GLN A 88 -13.86 -16.06 4.82
C GLN A 88 -13.19 -14.90 4.07
N CYS A 89 -14.00 -14.01 3.50
CA CYS A 89 -13.55 -12.78 2.86
C CYS A 89 -12.65 -11.93 3.78
N LEU A 90 -13.03 -11.78 5.05
CA LEU A 90 -12.30 -10.98 6.05
C LEU A 90 -11.08 -11.70 6.64
N ARG A 91 -10.98 -13.03 6.47
CA ARG A 91 -9.80 -13.81 6.88
C ARG A 91 -8.73 -13.89 5.80
N GLU A 92 -9.04 -13.49 4.58
CA GLU A 92 -8.10 -13.51 3.47
C GLU A 92 -7.27 -12.20 3.47
N PRO A 93 -5.96 -12.25 3.81
CA PRO A 93 -5.15 -11.06 4.00
C PRO A 93 -5.02 -10.16 2.76
N TRP A 94 -4.95 -10.71 1.56
CA TRP A 94 -4.85 -9.96 0.31
C TRP A 94 -6.14 -9.22 -0.02
N PHE A 95 -7.29 -9.86 0.20
CA PHE A 95 -8.60 -9.24 0.04
C PHE A 95 -8.87 -8.19 1.12
N MET A 96 -8.43 -8.42 2.36
CA MET A 96 -8.53 -7.42 3.43
C MET A 96 -7.69 -6.17 3.11
N LEU A 97 -6.47 -6.35 2.62
CA LEU A 97 -5.63 -5.26 2.13
C LEU A 97 -6.34 -4.51 1.00
N ASP A 98 -6.85 -5.22 0.00
CA ASP A 98 -7.54 -4.61 -1.13
C ASP A 98 -8.80 -3.84 -0.69
N THR A 99 -9.57 -4.38 0.25
CA THR A 99 -10.73 -3.72 0.85
C THR A 99 -10.34 -2.43 1.56
N ALA A 100 -9.28 -2.46 2.37
CA ALA A 100 -8.76 -1.27 3.05
C ALA A 100 -8.30 -0.20 2.03
N LEU A 101 -7.60 -0.62 0.97
CA LEU A 101 -7.13 0.28 -0.10
C LEU A 101 -8.28 0.91 -0.88
N VAL A 102 -9.31 0.14 -1.27
CA VAL A 102 -10.51 0.68 -1.93
C VAL A 102 -11.23 1.65 -1.01
N PHE A 103 -11.39 1.31 0.27
CA PHE A 103 -12.06 2.17 1.24
C PHE A 103 -11.34 3.52 1.41
N VAL A 104 -10.01 3.50 1.59
CA VAL A 104 -9.21 4.73 1.66
C VAL A 104 -9.33 5.54 0.37
N THR A 105 -9.33 4.89 -0.79
CA THR A 105 -9.46 5.58 -2.10
C THR A 105 -10.83 6.24 -2.27
N ILE A 106 -11.91 5.59 -1.83
CA ILE A 106 -13.26 6.17 -1.86
C ILE A 106 -13.37 7.36 -0.90
N LEU A 107 -12.87 7.20 0.33
CA LEU A 107 -12.84 8.31 1.29
C LEU A 107 -12.07 9.50 0.73
N GLU A 108 -10.92 9.23 0.12
CA GLU A 108 -10.06 10.27 -0.42
C GLU A 108 -10.69 10.99 -1.62
N ASN A 109 -11.20 10.25 -2.60
CA ASN A 109 -11.63 10.87 -3.85
C ASN A 109 -13.09 11.33 -3.82
N TRP A 110 -13.98 10.64 -3.11
CA TRP A 110 -15.42 10.91 -3.15
C TRP A 110 -15.87 11.69 -1.93
N VAL A 111 -15.46 11.26 -0.73
CA VAL A 111 -15.92 11.91 0.51
C VAL A 111 -15.35 13.31 0.63
N PHE A 112 -14.06 13.53 0.35
CA PHE A 112 -13.51 14.89 0.38
C PHE A 112 -14.06 15.80 -0.71
N LEU A 113 -14.26 15.27 -1.93
CA LEU A 113 -14.88 16.04 -3.02
C LEU A 113 -16.27 16.54 -2.62
N VAL A 114 -17.12 15.64 -2.12
CA VAL A 114 -18.48 15.98 -1.69
C VAL A 114 -18.47 16.91 -0.48
N LEU A 115 -17.60 16.66 0.51
CA LEU A 115 -17.49 17.49 1.72
C LEU A 115 -17.08 18.93 1.38
N PHE A 116 -16.07 19.10 0.52
CA PHE A 116 -15.62 20.43 0.11
C PHE A 116 -16.59 21.14 -0.84
N ALA A 117 -17.30 20.40 -1.69
CA ALA A 117 -18.33 20.97 -2.56
C ALA A 117 -19.56 21.46 -1.78
N LEU A 118 -20.00 20.71 -0.75
CA LEU A 118 -21.18 21.06 0.04
C LEU A 118 -20.89 22.11 1.12
N LEU A 119 -19.68 22.14 1.66
CA LEU A 119 -19.29 23.02 2.77
C LEU A 119 -17.98 23.77 2.47
N PRO A 120 -18.02 24.86 1.70
CA PRO A 120 -16.83 25.67 1.40
C PRO A 120 -16.13 26.23 2.66
N SER A 121 -16.90 26.43 3.74
CA SER A 121 -16.37 26.87 5.04
C SER A 121 -15.45 25.83 5.69
N VAL A 122 -15.66 24.54 5.42
CA VAL A 122 -14.79 23.45 5.89
C VAL A 122 -13.43 23.53 5.22
N GLN A 123 -13.37 23.86 3.93
CA GLN A 123 -12.09 24.05 3.23
C GLN A 123 -11.22 25.12 3.90
N VAL A 124 -11.81 26.26 4.25
CA VAL A 124 -11.12 27.36 4.95
C VAL A 124 -10.64 26.94 6.35
N GLN A 125 -11.45 26.16 7.09
CA GLN A 125 -11.07 25.63 8.39
C GLN A 125 -9.94 24.59 8.30
N VAL A 126 -9.98 23.72 7.29
CA VAL A 126 -8.93 22.72 7.02
C VAL A 126 -7.60 23.41 6.74
N SER A 127 -7.59 24.45 5.91
CA SER A 127 -6.38 25.24 5.63
C SER A 127 -5.81 25.92 6.88
N ARG A 128 -6.67 26.27 7.85
CA ARG A 128 -6.24 26.91 9.09
C ARG A 128 -5.76 25.91 10.16
N ASN A 129 -6.19 24.65 10.08
CA ASN A 129 -5.90 23.65 11.10
C ASN A 129 -4.77 22.71 10.66
N LEU A 130 -3.58 22.93 11.23
CA LEU A 130 -2.37 22.15 10.94
C LEU A 130 -2.55 20.65 11.16
N SER A 131 -3.32 20.25 12.19
CA SER A 131 -3.58 18.83 12.46
C SER A 131 -4.37 18.16 11.34
N VAL A 132 -5.29 18.89 10.72
CA VAL A 132 -6.09 18.36 9.60
C VAL A 132 -5.24 18.27 8.33
N LEU A 133 -4.35 19.25 8.09
CA LEU A 133 -3.36 19.17 7.00
C LEU A 133 -2.44 17.96 7.13
N MET A 134 -2.04 17.57 8.34
CA MET A 134 -1.28 16.34 8.55
C MET A 134 -2.07 15.09 8.15
N VAL A 135 -3.37 15.04 8.47
CA VAL A 135 -4.23 13.92 8.05
C VAL A 135 -4.33 13.86 6.52
N PHE A 136 -4.50 14.99 5.84
CA PHE A 136 -4.47 15.04 4.36
C PHE A 136 -3.13 14.57 3.78
N ARG A 137 -2.00 14.94 4.40
CA ARG A 137 -0.67 14.43 4.01
C ARG A 137 -0.55 12.92 4.18
N LEU A 138 -1.06 12.37 5.28
CA LEU A 138 -1.07 10.92 5.50
C LEU A 138 -1.95 10.19 4.48
N LEU A 139 -3.11 10.74 4.14
CA LEU A 139 -4.00 10.17 3.12
C LEU A 139 -3.34 10.20 1.73
N ARG A 140 -2.62 11.26 1.41
CA ARG A 140 -1.79 11.33 0.19
C ARG A 140 -0.73 10.22 0.17
N LEU A 141 -0.07 9.92 1.29
CA LEU A 141 0.88 8.80 1.38
C LEU A 141 0.17 7.44 1.22
N CYS A 142 -1.07 7.31 1.67
CA CYS A 142 -1.86 6.10 1.44
C CYS A 142 -2.15 5.84 -0.05
N ARG A 143 -2.05 6.83 -0.95
CA ARG A 143 -2.10 6.57 -2.40
C ARG A 143 -1.01 5.61 -2.86
N ILE A 144 0.20 5.77 -2.32
CA ILE A 144 1.35 4.93 -2.63
C ILE A 144 1.08 3.48 -2.17
N ALA A 145 0.32 3.31 -1.08
CA ALA A 145 -0.08 1.98 -0.61
C ALA A 145 -0.90 1.20 -1.64
N ARG A 146 -1.56 1.85 -2.62
CA ARG A 146 -2.26 1.17 -3.71
C ARG A 146 -1.31 0.39 -4.62
N MET A 147 -0.03 0.78 -4.70
CA MET A 147 1.02 0.02 -5.39
C MET A 147 1.29 -1.34 -4.76
N ALA A 148 0.90 -1.53 -3.48
CA ALA A 148 1.00 -2.83 -2.83
C ALA A 148 0.17 -3.92 -3.53
N ARG A 149 -0.80 -3.54 -4.38
CA ARG A 149 -1.54 -4.48 -5.24
C ARG A 149 -0.66 -5.24 -6.21
N VAL A 150 0.47 -4.65 -6.64
CA VAL A 150 1.45 -5.32 -7.52
C VAL A 150 2.03 -6.56 -6.83
N PHE A 151 2.29 -6.51 -5.52
CA PHE A 151 2.83 -7.65 -4.77
C PHE A 151 1.92 -8.87 -4.79
N ARG A 152 0.59 -8.68 -4.84
CA ARG A 152 -0.37 -9.78 -4.94
C ARG A 152 -0.24 -10.54 -6.26
N MET A 153 0.05 -9.83 -7.35
CA MET A 153 0.11 -10.39 -8.70
C MET A 153 1.47 -11.03 -9.02
N LEU A 154 2.51 -10.63 -8.30
CA LEU A 154 3.86 -11.19 -8.40
C LEU A 154 4.14 -12.09 -7.19
N PRO A 155 3.64 -13.34 -7.15
CA PRO A 155 3.85 -14.24 -6.02
C PRO A 155 5.34 -14.50 -5.76
N GLU A 156 6.20 -14.36 -6.77
CA GLU A 156 7.65 -14.43 -6.63
C GLU A 156 8.21 -13.35 -5.69
N LEU A 157 7.70 -12.12 -5.74
CA LEU A 157 8.09 -11.05 -4.82
C LEU A 157 7.70 -11.40 -3.39
N VAL A 158 6.51 -11.97 -3.20
CA VAL A 158 6.04 -12.41 -1.87
C VAL A 158 6.91 -13.55 -1.33
N ILE A 159 7.30 -14.50 -2.18
CA ILE A 159 8.20 -15.60 -1.82
C ILE A 159 9.57 -15.04 -1.44
N LEU A 160 10.11 -14.10 -2.21
CA LEU A 160 11.39 -13.43 -1.90
C LEU A 160 11.32 -12.67 -0.57
N MET A 161 10.26 -11.89 -0.34
CA MET A 161 10.04 -11.18 0.92
C MET A 161 9.93 -12.14 2.10
N LYS A 162 9.22 -13.27 1.96
CA LYS A 162 9.17 -14.32 2.98
C LYS A 162 10.53 -14.96 3.24
N GLY A 163 11.33 -15.17 2.19
CA GLY A 163 12.71 -15.66 2.31
C GLY A 163 13.60 -14.68 3.09
N LEU A 164 13.53 -13.39 2.75
CA LEU A 164 14.24 -12.32 3.47
C LEU A 164 13.79 -12.24 4.94
N ALA A 165 12.49 -12.31 5.19
CA ALA A 165 11.93 -12.28 6.54
C ALA A 165 12.39 -13.46 7.40
N ASN A 166 12.47 -14.66 6.81
CA ASN A 166 13.00 -15.83 7.49
C ASN A 166 14.50 -15.68 7.82
N GLY A 167 15.28 -15.08 6.92
CA GLY A 167 16.70 -14.77 7.12
C GLY A 167 16.97 -13.66 8.14
N MET A 168 15.98 -12.79 8.39
CA MET A 168 16.09 -11.62 9.27
C MET A 168 16.62 -11.97 10.66
N ARG A 169 16.19 -13.12 11.22
CA ARG A 169 16.63 -13.57 12.55
C ARG A 169 18.15 -13.80 12.59
N SER A 170 18.73 -14.40 11.54
CA SER A 170 20.17 -14.64 11.47
C SER A 170 20.94 -13.33 11.33
N VAL A 171 20.46 -12.41 10.49
CA VAL A 171 21.06 -11.07 10.32
C VAL A 171 21.05 -10.29 11.64
N LEU A 172 19.94 -10.34 12.38
CA LEU A 172 19.84 -9.67 13.69
C LEU A 172 20.84 -10.23 14.71
N LEU A 173 21.03 -11.56 14.76
CA LEU A 173 22.02 -12.16 15.65
C LEU A 173 23.45 -11.75 15.27
N ALA A 174 23.76 -11.71 13.97
CA ALA A 174 25.06 -11.23 13.49
C ALA A 174 25.29 -9.75 13.85
N LEU A 175 24.27 -8.90 13.72
CA LEU A 175 24.33 -7.49 14.12
C LEU A 175 24.54 -7.33 15.64
N VAL A 176 23.88 -8.13 16.46
CA VAL A 176 24.07 -8.11 17.93
C VAL A 176 25.50 -8.54 18.29
N LEU A 177 26.03 -9.59 17.66
CA LEU A 177 27.40 -10.04 17.89
C LEU A 177 28.42 -8.96 17.48
N LEU A 178 28.22 -8.34 16.31
CA LEU A 178 29.05 -7.24 15.82
C LEU A 178 29.03 -6.06 16.81
N PHE A 179 27.85 -5.69 17.29
CA PHE A 179 27.69 -4.61 18.26
C PHE A 179 28.44 -4.91 19.58
N MET A 180 28.35 -6.14 20.08
CA MET A 180 29.08 -6.57 21.29
C MET A 180 30.60 -6.50 21.10
N LEU A 181 31.13 -6.93 19.96
CA LEU A 181 32.56 -6.83 19.66
C LEU A 181 33.04 -5.39 19.61
N VAL A 182 32.33 -4.54 18.86
CA VAL A 182 32.64 -3.10 18.78
C VAL A 182 32.63 -2.46 20.16
N TYR A 183 31.67 -2.81 21.01
CA TYR A 183 31.58 -2.30 22.38
C TYR A 183 32.77 -2.69 23.25
N VAL A 184 33.21 -3.96 23.19
CA VAL A 184 34.39 -4.43 23.94
C VAL A 184 35.67 -3.71 23.49
N PHE A 185 35.89 -3.57 22.18
CA PHE A 185 37.04 -2.84 21.66
C PHE A 185 36.98 -1.35 22.02
N ALA A 186 35.79 -0.73 21.99
CA ALA A 186 35.62 0.67 22.40
C ALA A 186 36.03 0.89 23.87
N ILE A 187 35.62 -0.01 24.78
CA ILE A 187 36.07 0.05 26.18
C ILE A 187 37.58 -0.16 26.27
N GLY A 188 38.12 -1.16 25.57
CA GLY A 188 39.56 -1.45 25.57
C GLY A 188 40.40 -0.25 25.12
N PHE A 189 40.02 0.39 24.01
CA PHE A 189 40.70 1.60 23.54
C PHE A 189 40.53 2.79 24.48
N THR A 190 39.32 2.98 25.04
CA THR A 190 39.08 4.05 26.02
C THR A 190 39.94 3.88 27.26
N GLN A 191 40.13 2.63 27.73
CA GLN A 191 41.02 2.34 28.86
C GLN A 191 42.49 2.49 28.49
N ALA A 192 42.90 2.04 27.30
CA ALA A 192 44.29 2.10 26.85
C ALA A 192 44.79 3.53 26.58
N LEU A 193 43.91 4.41 26.08
CA LEU A 193 44.25 5.81 25.77
C LEU A 193 44.11 6.73 26.99
N ARG A 194 43.55 6.24 28.10
CA ARG A 194 43.33 7.02 29.32
C ARG A 194 44.67 7.45 29.93
N GLY A 195 44.96 8.75 29.89
CA GLY A 195 46.20 9.33 30.42
C GLY A 195 47.35 9.48 29.39
N THR A 196 47.08 9.27 28.10
CA THR A 196 48.01 9.61 27.00
C THR A 196 47.59 10.95 26.37
N THR A 197 48.52 11.70 25.76
CA THR A 197 48.24 12.99 25.07
C THR A 197 47.27 12.89 23.89
N VAL A 198 46.89 11.68 23.50
CA VAL A 198 45.93 11.38 22.42
C VAL A 198 44.51 11.08 22.96
N GLY A 199 44.36 10.93 24.28
CA GLY A 199 43.09 10.60 24.95
C GLY A 199 42.47 11.72 25.79
N GLU A 200 43.12 12.89 25.88
CA GLU A 200 42.47 14.18 26.23
C GLU A 200 41.79 14.79 25.01
#